data_AF-A0A433CIJ6-F1
#
_entry.id   AF-A0A433CIJ6-F1
#
_cell.length_a   1.000
_cell.length_b   1.000
_cell.length_c   1.000
_cell.angle_alpha   90.00
_cell.angle_beta   90.00
_cell.angle_gamma   90.00
#
_symmetry.space_group_name_H-M   'P 1'
#
loop_
_entity.id
_entity.type
_entity.pdbx_description
1 polymer ?
#
loop_
_entity_poly.entity_id
_entity_poly.type
_entity_poly.pdbx_seq_one_letter_code
_entity_poly.pdbx_strand_id
1 'polypeptide(L)' 'MDKDFAQGTKVIAKDGAEGTLTGSTSDCQLTGCRGLRLYVRWADGKLTKPCTKGMQMKEGVWHIL' A
#
# COMPACT_ATOMS: atom_id res chain seq x y z
N MET A 1 -9.91 14.41 0.09
CA MET A 1 -9.09 13.29 0.58
C MET A 1 -9.53 12.07 -0.19
N ASP A 2 -8.74 11.64 -1.17
CA ASP A 2 -9.02 10.47 -1.99
C ASP A 2 -9.23 9.25 -1.07
N LYS A 3 -10.43 8.66 -1.12
CA LYS A 3 -10.86 7.57 -0.25
C LYS A 3 -10.03 6.30 -0.43
N ASP A 4 -9.21 6.24 -1.48
CA ASP A 4 -8.47 5.05 -1.88
C ASP A 4 -7.26 4.75 -0.96
N PHE A 5 -6.77 5.73 -0.20
CA PHE A 5 -5.62 5.57 0.73
C PHE A 5 -5.99 5.74 2.19
N ALA A 6 -7.27 5.51 2.54
CA ALA A 6 -7.73 5.64 3.91
C ALA A 6 -6.96 4.73 4.87
N GLN A 7 -6.75 5.22 6.10
CA GLN A 7 -6.23 4.39 7.19
C GLN A 7 -7.19 3.22 7.43
N GLY A 8 -6.64 2.03 7.62
CA GLY A 8 -7.40 0.80 7.86
C GLY A 8 -7.81 0.04 6.60
N THR A 9 -7.59 0.59 5.40
CA THR A 9 -7.82 -0.16 4.16
C THR A 9 -6.94 -1.41 4.13
N LYS A 10 -7.53 -2.56 3.79
CA LYS A 10 -6.81 -3.84 3.72
C LYS A 10 -5.84 -3.88 2.54
N VAL A 11 -4.71 -4.52 2.77
CA VAL A 11 -3.68 -4.79 1.76
C VAL A 11 -3.31 -6.27 1.81
N ILE A 12 -3.25 -6.91 0.65
CA ILE A 12 -2.84 -8.31 0.50
C ILE A 12 -1.53 -8.32 -0.31
N ALA A 13 -0.48 -8.88 0.29
CA ALA A 13 0.78 -9.12 -0.38
C ALA A 13 0.69 -10.33 -1.33
N LYS A 14 1.70 -10.47 -2.19
CA LYS A 14 1.75 -11.53 -3.21
C LYS A 14 1.81 -12.95 -2.62
N ASP A 15 2.39 -13.08 -1.43
CA ASP A 15 2.47 -14.32 -0.65
C ASP A 15 1.18 -14.59 0.16
N GLY A 16 0.17 -13.74 0.05
CA GLY A 16 -1.08 -13.82 0.80
C GLY A 16 -1.02 -13.14 2.16
N ALA A 17 0.09 -12.49 2.54
CA ALA A 17 0.15 -11.79 3.82
C ALA A 17 -0.84 -10.61 3.84
N GLU A 18 -1.59 -10.49 4.94
CA GLU A 18 -2.55 -9.40 5.15
C GLU A 18 -1.91 -8.26 5.96
N GLY A 19 -2.14 -7.04 5.49
CA GLY A 19 -1.72 -5.81 6.13
C GLY A 19 -2.80 -4.74 6.03
N THR A 20 -2.53 -3.60 6.64
CA THR A 20 -3.47 -2.46 6.67
C THR A 20 -2.72 -1.17 6.36
N LEU A 21 -3.37 -0.27 5.62
CA LEU A 21 -2.84 1.06 5.39
C LEU A 21 -2.85 1.87 6.68
N THR A 22 -1.78 2.60 6.95
CA THR A 22 -1.72 3.54 8.07
C THR A 22 -2.37 4.89 7.76
N GLY A 23 -2.77 5.11 6.50
CA GLY A 23 -3.26 6.41 6.01
C GLY A 23 -2.15 7.38 5.62
N SER A 24 -0.89 7.03 5.88
CA SER A 24 0.27 7.81 5.44
C SER A 24 0.69 7.41 4.03
N THR A 25 1.07 8.39 3.23
CA THR A 25 1.65 8.19 1.90
C THR A 25 2.93 9.00 1.76
N SER A 26 3.82 8.59 0.86
CA SER A 26 5.04 9.32 0.50
C SER A 26 5.31 9.22 -0.99
N ASP A 27 6.10 10.11 -1.54
CA ASP A 27 6.57 10.01 -2.93
C ASP A 27 7.52 8.81 -3.13
N CYS A 28 7.42 8.19 -4.31
CA CYS A 28 8.38 7.17 -4.70
C CYS A 28 9.72 7.81 -5.05
N GLN A 29 10.75 7.53 -4.25
CA GLN A 29 12.10 8.07 -4.46
C GLN A 29 12.90 7.40 -5.59
N LEU A 30 12.26 6.57 -6.41
CA LEU A 30 12.93 5.90 -7.52
C LEU A 30 12.95 6.84 -8.73
N THR A 31 14.13 7.06 -9.30
CA THR A 31 14.33 8.00 -10.42
C THR A 31 13.36 7.71 -11.57
N GLY A 32 12.50 8.67 -11.91
CA GLY A 32 11.48 8.53 -12.96
C GLY A 32 10.14 7.93 -12.51
N CYS A 33 10.00 7.49 -11.26
CA CYS A 33 8.75 6.97 -10.73
C CYS A 33 7.95 8.07 -10.03
N ARG A 34 6.86 8.53 -10.66
CA ARG A 34 5.89 9.47 -10.06
C ARG A 34 4.81 8.79 -9.20
N GLY A 35 5.06 7.55 -8.77
CA GLY A 35 4.12 6.80 -7.94
C GLY A 35 4.12 7.29 -6.49
N LEU A 36 3.05 6.99 -5.77
CA LEU A 36 3.02 7.16 -4.31
C LEU A 36 3.43 5.84 -3.66
N ARG A 37 4.01 5.90 -2.47
CA ARG A 37 4.29 4.78 -1.60
C ARG A 37 3.31 4.80 -0.45
N LEU A 38 2.57 3.72 -0.29
CA LEU A 38 1.56 3.58 0.75
C LEU A 38 2.18 2.90 1.95
N TYR A 39 2.04 3.47 3.15
CA TYR A 39 2.53 2.82 4.35
C TYR A 39 1.58 1.69 4.76
N VAL A 40 2.10 0.46 4.72
CA VAL A 40 1.37 -0.76 5.08
C VAL A 40 1.97 -1.33 6.36
N ARG A 41 1.12 -1.55 7.36
CA ARG A 41 1.45 -2.27 8.58
C ARG A 41 0.95 -3.71 8.48
N TRP A 42 1.87 -4.66 8.59
CA TRP A 42 1.61 -6.09 8.52
C TRP A 42 1.33 -6.67 9.91
N ALA A 43 0.77 -7.88 9.95
CA ALA A 43 0.44 -8.58 11.20
C ALA A 43 1.65 -8.88 12.10
N ASP A 44 2.84 -9.04 11.50
CA ASP A 44 4.12 -9.21 12.20
C ASP A 44 4.66 -7.91 12.84
N GLY A 45 3.93 -6.79 12.67
CA GLY A 45 4.34 -5.46 13.13
C GLY A 45 5.31 -4.74 12.19
N LYS A 46 5.71 -5.37 11.08
CA LYS A 46 6.57 -4.76 10.06
C LYS A 46 5.81 -3.65 9.34
N LEU A 47 6.53 -2.59 9.01
CA LEU A 47 6.03 -1.49 8.19
C LEU A 47 6.74 -1.53 6.84
N THR A 48 5.98 -1.63 5.76
CA THR A 48 6.54 -1.51 4.39
C THR A 48 5.87 -0.39 3.64
N LYS A 49 6.48 0.01 2.53
CA LYS A 49 6.04 1.14 1.71
C LYS A 49 5.98 0.78 0.21
N PRO A 50 5.11 -0.16 -0.19
CA PRO A 50 4.94 -0.52 -1.59
C PRO A 50 4.48 0.68 -2.42
N CYS A 51 4.94 0.73 -3.68
CA CYS A 51 4.57 1.78 -4.63
C CYS A 51 3.22 1.47 -5.27
N THR A 52 2.35 2.48 -5.40
CA THR A 52 1.02 2.35 -6.02
C THR A 52 1.08 1.83 -7.45
N LYS A 53 2.18 2.04 -8.18
CA LYS A 53 2.37 1.46 -9.52
C LYS A 53 2.52 -0.08 -9.52
N GLY A 54 2.99 -0.65 -8.41
CA GLY A 54 3.09 -2.10 -8.23
C GLY A 54 1.92 -2.66 -7.42
N MET A 55 0.82 -1.91 -7.30
CA MET A 55 -0.35 -2.30 -6.55
C MET A 55 -1.60 -2.17 -7.41
N GLN A 56 -2.58 -3.02 -7.14
CA GLN A 56 -3.87 -3.01 -7.81
C GLN A 56 -4.98 -3.07 -6.78
N MET A 57 -5.94 -2.15 -6.85
CA MET A 57 -7.13 -2.23 -6.00
C MET A 57 -8.13 -3.21 -6.62
N LYS A 58 -8.56 -4.22 -5.86
CA LYS A 58 -9.60 -5.18 -6.21
C LYS A 58 -10.64 -5.20 -5.10
N GLU A 59 -11.90 -4.92 -5.43
CA GLU A 59 -13.02 -4.97 -4.46
C GLU A 59 -12.78 -4.14 -3.17
N GLY A 60 -12.07 -3.01 -3.27
CA GLY A 60 -11.74 -2.17 -2.11
C GLY A 60 -10.56 -2.66 -1.26
N VAL A 61 -9.87 -3.72 -1.69
CA VAL A 61 -8.65 -4.24 -1.08
C VAL A 61 -7.47 -3.96 -2.02
N TRP A 62 -6.36 -3.50 -1.48
CA TRP A 62 -5.14 -3.31 -2.25
C TRP A 62 -4.36 -4.62 -2.36
N HIS A 63 -3.98 -5.02 -3.57
CA HIS A 63 -3.13 -6.18 -3.82
C HIS A 63 -1.77 -5.73 -4.36
N ILE A 64 -0.69 -6.23 -3.78
CA ILE A 64 0.67 -6.03 -4.32
C ILE A 64 0.93 -7.05 -5.44
N LEU A 65 1.36 -6.59 -6.62
CA LEU A 65 1.57 -7.40 -7.83
C LEU A 65 2.94 -8.12 -7.87
#